data_AF-A0A2S4UWJ3-F1
#
_entry.id   AF-A0A2S4UWJ3-F1
#
_cell.length_a   1.000
_cell.length_b   1.000
_cell.length_c   1.000
_cell.angle_alpha   90.00
_cell.angle_beta   90.00
_cell.angle_gamma   90.00
#
_symmetry.space_group_name_H-M   'P 1'
#
loop_
_entity.id
_entity.type
_entity.pdbx_description
1 polymer ?
#
loop_
_entity_poly.entity_id
_entity_poly.type
_entity_poly.pdbx_seq_one_letter_code
_entity_poly.pdbx_strand_id
1 'polypeptide(L)'
;MEDDYTDEPFVSCGRPFRHRKDEIDLGDLGLWSVSSAKPGFGVDNLRDDSVHTLWQFSSSLQIIRDVSSEGPQPHFIRIEFPKKTIVTQISIFVDVTLDDSYTPCKLSISLGTFKQDLQVVKTIELINPRGWHHIRLVDREEEEPGDDEDSDDSESGFAAKGHLFQVAVLANHLNGKDTHIRCLKILGPRSQCKQRWDGFGPNRHELMLMHETIR
;
A
#
# COMPACT_ATOMS: atom_id res chain seq x y z
N MET A 1 11.70 -28.23 -5.68
CA MET A 1 11.49 -27.02 -4.87
C MET A 1 10.01 -26.76 -4.87
N GLU A 2 9.32 -27.14 -3.79
CA GLU A 2 7.91 -26.77 -3.57
C GLU A 2 7.92 -25.36 -2.99
N ASP A 3 7.31 -24.41 -3.70
CA ASP A 3 7.30 -23.02 -3.26
C ASP A 3 6.43 -22.83 -2.01
N ASP A 4 7.03 -22.27 -0.95
CA ASP A 4 6.44 -22.07 0.38
C ASP A 4 5.52 -20.82 0.43
N TYR A 5 4.38 -20.89 -0.25
CA TYR A 5 3.33 -19.85 -0.21
C TYR A 5 2.16 -20.29 0.69
N THR A 6 1.54 -19.35 1.41
CA THR A 6 0.25 -19.57 2.08
C THR A 6 -0.90 -19.18 1.15
N ASP A 7 -1.87 -20.09 1.02
CA ASP A 7 -3.19 -19.82 0.45
C ASP A 7 -4.14 -19.43 1.59
N GLU A 8 -4.33 -18.13 1.82
CA GLU A 8 -5.41 -17.64 2.71
C GLU A 8 -6.72 -17.58 1.89
N PRO A 9 -7.82 -18.21 2.33
CA PRO A 9 -9.02 -18.35 1.52
C PRO A 9 -9.87 -17.08 1.58
N PHE A 10 -9.59 -16.13 0.70
CA PHE A 10 -10.57 -15.10 0.32
C PHE A 10 -10.73 -15.11 -1.20
N VAL A 11 -11.92 -15.49 -1.64
CA VAL A 11 -12.26 -15.73 -3.04
C VAL A 11 -12.59 -14.42 -3.71
N SER A 12 -11.81 -14.09 -4.72
CA SER A 12 -12.27 -13.21 -5.78
C SER A 12 -11.50 -13.50 -7.07
N CYS A 13 -12.25 -13.70 -8.17
CA CYS A 13 -11.78 -14.05 -9.51
C CYS A 13 -10.94 -15.34 -9.70
N GLY A 14 -10.98 -16.27 -8.74
CA GLY A 14 -10.51 -17.65 -8.94
C GLY A 14 -9.04 -17.91 -8.60
N ARG A 15 -8.34 -16.96 -7.94
CA ARG A 15 -7.07 -17.25 -7.27
C ARG A 15 -7.05 -16.66 -5.86
N PRO A 16 -6.69 -17.44 -4.83
CA PRO A 16 -6.52 -16.93 -3.48
C PRO A 16 -5.40 -15.87 -3.46
N PHE A 17 -5.53 -14.89 -2.56
CA PHE A 17 -4.44 -13.97 -2.29
C PHE A 17 -3.25 -14.75 -1.72
N ARG A 18 -2.13 -14.76 -2.46
CA ARG A 18 -0.92 -15.51 -2.10
C ARG A 18 0.17 -14.58 -1.59
N HIS A 19 0.79 -14.96 -0.50
CA HIS A 19 2.00 -14.34 0.03
C HIS A 19 2.92 -15.41 0.62
N ARG A 20 4.18 -15.05 0.88
CA ARG A 20 5.14 -16.00 1.47
C ARG A 20 4.76 -16.29 2.92
N LYS A 21 5.03 -17.50 3.41
CA LYS A 21 4.68 -17.91 4.78
C LYS A 21 5.39 -17.11 5.87
N ASP A 22 6.52 -16.49 5.56
CA ASP A 22 7.31 -15.64 6.46
C ASP A 22 6.81 -14.18 6.49
N GLU A 23 5.78 -13.85 5.72
CA GLU A 23 5.18 -12.52 5.65
C GLU A 23 3.84 -12.47 6.38
N ILE A 24 3.45 -11.29 6.82
CA ILE A 24 2.15 -11.00 7.42
C ILE A 24 1.57 -9.74 6.82
N ASP A 25 0.24 -9.62 6.82
CA ASP A 25 -0.43 -8.36 6.52
C ASP A 25 -0.23 -7.36 7.66
N LEU A 26 0.31 -6.20 7.31
CA LEU A 26 0.59 -5.09 8.22
C LEU A 26 -0.49 -4.01 8.15
N GLY A 27 -1.52 -4.18 7.32
CA GLY A 27 -2.53 -3.16 7.08
C GLY A 27 -3.19 -2.60 8.35
N ASP A 28 -3.43 -3.46 9.35
CA ASP A 28 -4.03 -3.06 10.63
C ASP A 28 -3.09 -2.27 11.55
N LEU A 29 -1.79 -2.29 11.30
CA LEU A 29 -0.80 -1.55 12.08
C LEU A 29 -0.61 -0.11 11.58
N GLY A 30 -1.13 0.21 10.39
CA GLY A 30 -0.98 1.50 9.74
C GLY A 30 -2.26 2.33 9.74
N LEU A 31 -2.10 3.65 9.77
CA LEU A 31 -3.15 4.61 9.47
C LEU A 31 -3.21 4.83 7.95
N TRP A 32 -4.40 4.69 7.37
CA TRP A 32 -4.60 4.80 5.93
C TRP A 32 -5.22 6.14 5.57
N SER A 33 -4.71 6.77 4.51
CA SER A 33 -5.30 7.98 3.93
C SER A 33 -5.17 7.97 2.41
N VAL A 34 -6.07 8.67 1.74
CA VAL A 34 -6.10 8.79 0.28
C VAL A 34 -6.15 10.25 -0.12
N SER A 35 -5.70 10.58 -1.34
CA SER A 35 -5.75 11.94 -1.87
C SER A 35 -7.19 12.47 -2.04
N SER A 36 -8.12 11.60 -2.45
CA SER A 36 -9.55 11.88 -2.60
C SER A 36 -10.33 10.57 -2.63
N ALA A 37 -11.62 10.62 -2.33
CA ALA A 37 -12.55 9.51 -2.48
C ALA A 37 -13.95 10.04 -2.80
N LYS A 38 -14.69 9.35 -3.69
CA LYS A 38 -16.13 9.57 -3.77
C LYS A 38 -16.81 9.11 -2.47
N PRO A 39 -17.88 9.78 -2.01
CA PRO A 39 -18.64 9.32 -0.85
C PRO A 39 -19.07 7.85 -1.01
N GLY A 40 -18.72 7.01 -0.04
CA GLY A 40 -19.01 5.56 -0.07
C GLY A 40 -18.01 4.68 -0.84
N PHE A 41 -16.93 5.26 -1.39
CA PHE A 41 -15.88 4.56 -2.13
C PHE A 41 -14.49 4.94 -1.58
N GLY A 42 -14.30 4.77 -0.27
CA GLY A 42 -13.17 5.27 0.50
C GLY A 42 -12.13 4.21 0.85
N VAL A 43 -11.34 4.49 1.89
CA VAL A 43 -10.31 3.58 2.41
C VAL A 43 -10.88 2.24 2.86
N ASP A 44 -12.08 2.23 3.43
CA ASP A 44 -12.71 1.00 3.93
C ASP A 44 -12.87 -0.02 2.81
N ASN A 45 -13.19 0.44 1.59
CA ASN A 45 -13.34 -0.41 0.42
C ASN A 45 -12.02 -0.95 -0.13
N LEU A 46 -10.86 -0.34 0.17
CA LEU A 46 -9.55 -0.89 -0.20
C LEU A 46 -9.14 -2.09 0.66
N ARG A 47 -9.75 -2.19 1.84
CA ARG A 47 -9.31 -3.06 2.93
C ARG A 47 -10.32 -4.15 3.30
N ASP A 48 -11.49 -4.16 2.68
CA ASP A 48 -12.59 -5.09 2.99
C ASP A 48 -12.46 -6.47 2.33
N ASP A 49 -11.32 -6.74 1.67
CA ASP A 49 -11.01 -7.99 0.96
C ASP A 49 -12.04 -8.39 -0.11
N SER A 50 -12.92 -7.48 -0.51
CA SER A 50 -13.93 -7.69 -1.54
C SER A 50 -13.51 -7.03 -2.84
N VAL A 51 -13.56 -7.78 -3.94
CA VAL A 51 -13.34 -7.19 -5.28
C VAL A 51 -14.57 -6.50 -5.82
N HIS A 52 -15.72 -6.64 -5.17
CA HIS A 52 -16.96 -6.01 -5.62
C HIS A 52 -17.07 -4.56 -5.13
N THR A 53 -16.28 -4.23 -4.13
CA THR A 53 -16.09 -2.90 -3.56
C THR A 53 -14.80 -2.30 -4.12
N LEU A 54 -14.71 -0.97 -4.11
CA LEU A 54 -13.56 -0.26 -4.64
C LEU A 54 -13.39 1.09 -3.97
N TRP A 55 -12.15 1.54 -3.91
CA TRP A 55 -11.87 2.96 -3.78
C TRP A 55 -11.94 3.62 -5.14
N GLN A 56 -12.73 4.69 -5.21
CA GLN A 56 -12.88 5.50 -6.40
C GLN A 56 -12.28 6.88 -6.15
N PHE A 57 -11.17 7.13 -6.81
CA PHE A 57 -10.68 8.49 -6.95
C PHE A 57 -11.51 9.23 -8.00
N SER A 58 -11.88 10.48 -7.71
CA SER A 58 -12.47 11.38 -8.71
C SER A 58 -11.75 12.72 -8.80
N SER A 59 -11.19 12.99 -9.98
CA SER A 59 -10.55 14.25 -10.36
C SER A 59 -11.52 15.43 -10.24
N SER A 60 -12.81 15.19 -10.46
CA SER A 60 -13.84 16.23 -10.35
C SER A 60 -14.12 16.67 -8.90
N LEU A 61 -13.85 15.81 -7.91
CA LEU A 61 -14.01 16.17 -6.49
C LEU A 61 -12.83 17.00 -5.95
N GLN A 62 -11.68 16.97 -6.63
CA GLN A 62 -10.53 17.80 -6.29
C GLN A 62 -10.78 19.28 -6.63
N ILE A 63 -11.62 19.57 -7.63
CA ILE A 63 -11.94 20.94 -8.09
C ILE A 63 -12.84 21.70 -7.11
N ILE A 64 -13.63 21.00 -6.27
CA ILE A 64 -14.58 21.66 -5.34
C ILE A 64 -13.91 22.01 -4.00
N ARG A 65 -12.66 21.56 -3.78
CA ARG A 65 -11.85 21.83 -2.59
C ARG A 65 -10.55 22.53 -2.99
N ASP A 66 -10.64 23.76 -3.50
CA ASP A 66 -9.47 24.63 -3.60
C ASP A 66 -8.88 24.84 -2.20
N VAL A 67 -7.75 24.17 -1.91
CA VAL A 67 -6.47 24.68 -1.37
C VAL A 67 -5.58 23.44 -1.10
N SER A 68 -4.89 22.94 -2.12
CA SER A 68 -3.68 22.11 -1.95
C SER A 68 -2.87 22.24 -3.25
N SER A 69 -1.65 22.76 -3.17
CA SER A 69 -0.83 23.23 -4.31
C SER A 69 -0.34 22.16 -5.29
N GLU A 70 -0.82 20.92 -5.19
CA GLU A 70 -0.37 19.83 -6.04
C GLU A 70 -1.53 19.44 -6.96
N GLY A 71 -1.32 19.55 -8.27
CA GLY A 71 -2.33 19.48 -9.31
C GLY A 71 -3.14 18.17 -9.38
N PRO A 72 -3.87 17.93 -10.49
CA PRO A 72 -4.83 16.82 -10.63
C PRO A 72 -4.22 15.41 -10.68
N GLN A 73 -2.92 15.27 -10.39
CA GLN A 73 -2.15 14.04 -10.25
C GLN A 73 -0.87 14.35 -9.44
N PRO A 74 -0.27 13.37 -8.73
CA PRO A 74 -0.65 11.96 -8.68
C PRO A 74 -1.71 11.63 -7.61
N HIS A 75 -2.57 10.66 -7.91
CA HIS A 75 -3.51 10.09 -6.92
C HIS A 75 -2.73 9.20 -5.98
N PHE A 76 -2.91 9.30 -4.68
CA PHE A 76 -2.11 8.50 -3.75
C PHE A 76 -2.94 7.81 -2.68
N ILE A 77 -2.48 6.63 -2.30
CA ILE A 77 -2.81 5.92 -1.07
C ILE A 77 -1.59 6.02 -0.15
N ARG A 78 -1.78 6.42 1.09
CA ARG A 78 -0.74 6.50 2.12
C ARG A 78 -1.05 5.59 3.28
N ILE A 79 0.00 4.97 3.80
CA ILE A 79 -0.03 4.08 4.95
C ILE A 79 1.04 4.57 5.91
N GLU A 80 0.63 5.04 7.08
CA GLU A 80 1.48 5.69 8.07
C GLU A 80 1.55 4.81 9.32
N PHE A 81 2.74 4.31 9.62
CA PHE A 81 3.02 3.44 10.75
C PHE A 81 3.57 4.26 11.94
N PRO A 82 3.08 3.99 13.17
CA PRO A 82 3.57 4.68 14.36
C PRO A 82 5.04 4.35 14.69
N LYS A 83 5.53 3.20 14.22
CA LYS A 83 6.91 2.74 14.37
C LYS A 83 7.51 2.53 12.98
N LYS A 84 8.85 2.56 12.89
CA LYS A 84 9.55 2.34 11.63
C LYS A 84 9.36 0.87 11.20
N THR A 85 8.55 0.66 10.18
CA THR A 85 8.10 -0.66 9.74
C THR A 85 8.83 -1.09 8.49
N ILE A 86 9.25 -2.37 8.46
CA ILE A 86 9.85 -2.99 7.28
C ILE A 86 8.72 -3.60 6.45
N VAL A 87 8.66 -3.22 5.18
CA VAL A 87 7.67 -3.70 4.21
C VAL A 87 8.41 -4.44 3.11
N THR A 88 7.99 -5.67 2.82
CA THR A 88 8.64 -6.54 1.82
C THR A 88 7.85 -6.58 0.52
N GLN A 89 6.54 -6.40 0.59
CA GLN A 89 5.66 -6.45 -0.58
C GLN A 89 4.45 -5.53 -0.40
N ILE A 90 4.06 -4.85 -1.48
CA ILE A 90 2.74 -4.24 -1.62
C ILE A 90 1.99 -5.03 -2.69
N SER A 91 0.77 -5.44 -2.39
CA SER A 91 -0.09 -6.16 -3.35
C SER A 91 -1.32 -5.34 -3.65
N ILE A 92 -1.68 -5.24 -4.92
CA ILE A 92 -2.87 -4.50 -5.36
C ILE A 92 -3.74 -5.40 -6.23
N PHE A 93 -5.05 -5.22 -6.13
CA PHE A 93 -6.00 -5.85 -7.03
C PHE A 93 -6.51 -4.82 -8.04
N VAL A 94 -6.23 -5.07 -9.32
CA VAL A 94 -6.65 -4.23 -10.45
C VAL A 94 -7.01 -5.11 -11.65
N ASP A 95 -8.09 -4.78 -12.35
CA ASP A 95 -8.55 -5.56 -13.50
C ASP A 95 -9.08 -4.67 -14.62
N VAL A 96 -8.37 -4.66 -15.76
CA VAL A 96 -8.74 -3.88 -16.95
C VAL A 96 -10.07 -4.31 -17.56
N THR A 97 -10.48 -5.56 -17.37
CA THR A 97 -11.76 -6.07 -17.90
C THR A 97 -12.96 -5.60 -17.08
N LEU A 98 -12.74 -5.24 -15.81
CA LEU A 98 -13.77 -4.74 -14.91
C LEU A 98 -13.83 -3.21 -14.90
N ASP A 99 -12.67 -2.55 -15.03
CA ASP A 99 -12.51 -1.12 -14.77
C ASP A 99 -12.14 -0.28 -16.01
N ASP A 100 -11.83 -0.90 -17.15
CA ASP A 100 -11.52 -0.25 -18.43
C ASP A 100 -10.53 0.94 -18.31
N SER A 101 -10.96 2.19 -18.49
CA SER A 101 -10.09 3.36 -18.37
C SER A 101 -9.74 3.75 -16.93
N TYR A 102 -10.46 3.22 -15.93
CA TYR A 102 -10.21 3.52 -14.51
C TYR A 102 -9.07 2.67 -13.93
N THR A 103 -8.52 1.75 -14.71
CA THR A 103 -7.47 0.83 -14.26
C THR A 103 -6.09 1.51 -14.26
N PRO A 104 -5.36 1.52 -13.13
CA PRO A 104 -3.97 1.98 -13.11
C PRO A 104 -3.09 1.21 -14.08
N CYS A 105 -2.27 1.92 -14.86
CA CYS A 105 -1.26 1.33 -15.75
C CYS A 105 0.17 1.73 -15.37
N LYS A 106 0.35 2.78 -14.56
CA LYS A 106 1.66 3.19 -14.05
C LYS A 106 1.55 3.65 -12.61
N LEU A 107 2.37 3.07 -11.75
CA LEU A 107 2.38 3.34 -10.31
C LEU A 107 3.80 3.65 -9.85
N SER A 108 3.93 4.51 -8.85
CA SER A 108 5.16 4.64 -8.06
C SER A 108 4.90 4.33 -6.60
N ILE A 109 5.92 3.76 -5.98
CA ILE A 109 5.97 3.47 -4.55
C ILE A 109 7.06 4.35 -3.97
N SER A 110 6.68 5.13 -2.98
CA SER A 110 7.58 5.99 -2.22
C SER A 110 7.53 5.65 -0.74
N LEU A 111 8.63 5.87 -0.03
CA LEU A 111 8.66 5.77 1.42
C LEU A 111 9.50 6.89 2.05
N GLY A 112 9.22 7.18 3.31
CA GLY A 112 9.86 8.26 4.05
C GLY A 112 9.51 8.23 5.54
N THR A 113 9.89 9.28 6.25
CA THR A 113 9.50 9.52 7.65
C THR A 113 8.27 10.39 7.74
N PHE A 114 8.18 11.38 6.85
CA PHE A 114 7.14 12.39 6.77
C PHE A 114 6.66 12.56 5.32
N LYS A 115 5.66 13.41 5.10
CA LYS A 115 5.13 13.64 3.74
C LYS A 115 6.13 14.39 2.85
N GLN A 116 7.00 15.20 3.45
CA GLN A 116 7.96 16.06 2.74
C GLN A 116 9.24 15.34 2.32
N ASP A 117 9.56 14.19 2.91
CA ASP A 117 10.80 13.43 2.65
C ASP A 117 10.56 12.12 1.89
N LEU A 118 9.37 11.95 1.30
CA LEU A 118 9.03 10.77 0.50
C LEU A 118 9.99 10.63 -0.70
N GLN A 119 10.71 9.52 -0.73
CA GLN A 119 11.59 9.13 -1.83
C GLN A 119 10.93 8.01 -2.64
N VAL A 120 10.91 8.14 -3.97
CA VAL A 120 10.44 7.06 -4.86
C VAL A 120 11.45 5.94 -4.84
N VAL A 121 11.00 4.75 -4.45
CA VAL A 121 11.85 3.54 -4.34
C VAL A 121 11.57 2.55 -5.46
N LYS A 122 10.38 2.58 -6.04
CA LYS A 122 10.01 1.69 -7.16
C LYS A 122 8.97 2.35 -8.04
N THR A 123 9.14 2.23 -9.35
CA THR A 123 8.12 2.59 -10.34
C THR A 123 7.80 1.35 -11.16
N ILE A 124 6.52 1.07 -11.35
CA ILE A 124 6.05 -0.11 -12.09
C ILE A 124 5.08 0.31 -13.20
N GLU A 125 5.08 -0.49 -14.26
CA GLU A 125 4.12 -0.39 -15.37
C GLU A 125 3.34 -1.71 -15.45
N LEU A 126 2.02 -1.59 -15.56
CA LEU A 126 1.07 -2.70 -15.63
C LEU A 126 0.47 -2.75 -17.02
N ILE A 127 0.79 -3.82 -17.76
CA ILE A 127 0.29 -4.03 -19.12
C ILE A 127 -0.89 -4.99 -19.07
N ASN A 128 -2.09 -4.50 -19.40
CA ASN A 128 -3.35 -5.26 -19.33
C ASN A 128 -3.54 -6.00 -17.99
N PRO A 129 -3.45 -5.32 -16.83
CA PRO A 129 -3.48 -5.98 -15.55
C PRO A 129 -4.81 -6.67 -15.29
N ARG A 130 -4.75 -7.88 -14.71
CA ARG A 130 -5.90 -8.67 -14.27
C ARG A 130 -5.59 -9.35 -12.93
N GLY A 131 -6.45 -9.17 -11.94
CA GLY A 131 -6.32 -9.79 -10.63
C GLY A 131 -5.28 -9.14 -9.71
N TRP A 132 -4.66 -9.95 -8.85
CA TRP A 132 -3.63 -9.54 -7.90
C TRP A 132 -2.28 -9.30 -8.59
N HIS A 133 -1.66 -8.15 -8.30
CA HIS A 133 -0.29 -7.80 -8.67
C HIS A 133 0.55 -7.60 -7.43
N HIS A 134 1.64 -8.36 -7.34
CA HIS A 134 2.53 -8.40 -6.17
C HIS A 134 3.81 -7.61 -6.45
N ILE A 135 4.02 -6.52 -5.74
CA ILE A 135 5.12 -5.58 -5.93
C ILE A 135 6.12 -5.76 -4.80
N ARG A 136 7.19 -6.50 -5.07
CA ARG A 136 8.30 -6.70 -4.12
C ARG A 136 9.10 -5.42 -3.94
N LEU A 137 9.37 -5.03 -2.69
CA LEU A 137 10.13 -3.83 -2.34
C LEU A 137 11.56 -4.13 -1.86
N VAL A 138 11.85 -5.39 -1.56
CA VAL A 138 13.17 -5.86 -1.16
C VAL A 138 13.60 -6.88 -2.20
N ASP A 139 14.70 -6.59 -2.89
CA ASP A 139 15.39 -7.57 -3.72
C ASP A 139 16.29 -8.35 -2.76
N ARG A 140 15.74 -9.43 -2.21
CA ARG A 140 16.55 -10.40 -1.47
C ARG A 140 17.36 -11.14 -2.53
N GLU A 141 18.51 -10.60 -2.91
CA GLU A 141 19.56 -11.49 -3.43
C GLU A 141 19.76 -12.54 -2.33
N GLU A 142 19.75 -13.81 -2.70
CA GLU A 142 20.00 -14.92 -1.81
C GLU A 142 21.43 -14.78 -1.30
N GLU A 143 21.65 -13.94 -0.29
CA GLU A 143 22.89 -13.90 0.45
C GLU A 143 23.02 -15.27 1.12
N GLU A 144 23.85 -16.12 0.50
CA GLU A 144 24.45 -17.28 1.13
C GLU A 144 24.91 -16.86 2.54
N PRO A 145 24.66 -17.69 3.57
CA PRO A 145 24.97 -17.33 4.95
C PRO A 145 26.48 -17.11 5.11
N GLY A 146 26.90 -15.84 5.07
CA GLY A 146 28.25 -15.40 5.38
C GLY A 146 28.40 -15.25 6.89
N ASP A 147 29.28 -16.06 7.47
CA ASP A 147 29.61 -16.13 8.90
C ASP A 147 30.47 -14.94 9.38
N ASP A 148 30.04 -13.70 9.20
CA ASP A 148 30.79 -12.51 9.67
C ASP A 148 29.95 -11.69 10.67
N GLU A 149 30.20 -11.87 11.97
CA GLU A 149 29.49 -11.22 13.10
C GLU A 149 29.88 -9.74 13.35
N ASP A 150 30.65 -9.08 12.48
CA ASP A 150 31.19 -7.72 12.74
C ASP A 150 31.17 -6.76 11.53
N SER A 151 30.26 -6.92 10.56
CA SER A 151 30.11 -5.99 9.43
C SER A 151 29.11 -4.86 9.74
N ASP A 152 29.59 -3.63 9.63
CA ASP A 152 28.84 -2.37 9.68
C ASP A 152 27.66 -2.42 8.69
N ASP A 153 26.52 -1.87 9.11
CA ASP A 153 25.14 -2.04 8.59
C ASP A 153 24.92 -1.37 7.22
N SER A 154 25.86 -1.51 6.29
CA SER A 154 25.96 -0.69 5.07
C SER A 154 26.14 -1.46 3.76
N GLU A 155 25.88 -2.78 3.71
CA GLU A 155 25.85 -3.50 2.42
C GLU A 155 24.97 -4.76 2.41
N SER A 156 23.87 -4.79 3.19
CA SER A 156 22.80 -5.76 2.95
C SER A 156 21.68 -5.08 2.15
N GLY A 157 21.11 -5.80 1.19
CA GLY A 157 20.17 -5.28 0.19
C GLY A 157 19.11 -4.30 0.72
N PHE A 158 18.67 -3.38 -0.15
CA PHE A 158 17.70 -2.33 0.17
C PHE A 158 16.49 -2.86 0.96
N ALA A 159 16.46 -2.59 2.26
CA ALA A 159 15.30 -2.88 3.10
C ALA A 159 14.33 -1.70 3.06
N ALA A 160 13.16 -1.88 2.46
CA ALA A 160 12.11 -0.86 2.41
C ALA A 160 11.50 -0.62 3.80
N LYS A 161 12.17 0.23 4.59
CA LYS A 161 11.88 0.49 6.00
C LYS A 161 11.55 1.98 6.21
N GLY A 162 10.30 2.27 6.56
CA GLY A 162 9.81 3.65 6.69
C GLY A 162 8.71 3.80 7.72
N HIS A 163 8.36 5.05 8.04
CA HIS A 163 7.14 5.37 8.78
C HIS A 163 5.97 5.63 7.83
N LEU A 164 6.24 6.17 6.65
CA LEU A 164 5.24 6.49 5.66
C LEU A 164 5.53 5.73 4.37
N PHE A 165 4.52 5.04 3.84
CA PHE A 165 4.53 4.44 2.52
C PHE A 165 3.44 5.09 1.68
N GLN A 166 3.78 5.41 0.42
CA GLN A 166 2.86 6.02 -0.52
C GLN A 166 2.83 5.22 -1.82
N VAL A 167 1.64 4.81 -2.24
CA VAL A 167 1.38 4.26 -3.57
C VAL A 167 0.72 5.35 -4.40
N ALA A 168 1.41 5.85 -5.40
CA ALA A 168 0.95 6.91 -6.28
C ALA A 168 0.60 6.35 -7.67
N VAL A 169 -0.59 6.70 -8.16
CA VAL A 169 -1.08 6.40 -9.51
C VAL A 169 -0.62 7.51 -10.43
N LEU A 170 0.31 7.17 -11.32
CA LEU A 170 0.92 8.09 -12.26
C LEU A 170 0.15 8.12 -13.59
N ALA A 171 -0.45 7.00 -13.99
CA ALA A 171 -1.29 6.92 -15.18
C ALA A 171 -2.30 5.79 -15.09
N ASN A 172 -3.43 5.96 -15.78
CA ASN A 172 -4.44 4.92 -16.00
C ASN A 172 -4.46 4.47 -17.47
N HIS A 173 -5.05 3.31 -17.70
CA HIS A 173 -5.33 2.77 -19.01
C HIS A 173 -6.19 3.74 -19.83
N LEU A 174 -5.95 3.80 -21.15
CA LEU A 174 -6.60 4.75 -22.09
C LEU A 174 -6.59 6.22 -21.62
N ASN A 175 -5.59 6.63 -20.82
CA ASN A 175 -5.48 7.97 -20.24
C ASN A 175 -6.72 8.37 -19.41
N GLY A 176 -7.35 7.41 -18.72
CA GLY A 176 -8.45 7.71 -17.81
C GLY A 176 -8.03 8.66 -16.69
N LYS A 177 -8.93 9.57 -16.30
CA LYS A 177 -8.65 10.60 -15.28
C LYS A 177 -8.85 10.10 -13.85
N ASP A 178 -9.85 9.25 -13.67
CA ASP A 178 -10.28 8.69 -12.39
C ASP A 178 -9.74 7.27 -12.26
N THR A 179 -9.60 6.77 -11.03
CA THR A 179 -8.95 5.48 -10.76
C THR A 179 -9.82 4.60 -9.86
N HIS A 180 -9.86 3.30 -10.17
CA HIS A 180 -10.38 2.25 -9.31
C HIS A 180 -9.24 1.35 -8.82
N ILE A 181 -9.16 1.17 -7.50
CA ILE A 181 -8.39 0.09 -6.88
C ILE A 181 -9.33 -0.63 -5.95
N ARG A 182 -9.41 -1.96 -6.11
CA ARG A 182 -10.37 -2.79 -5.38
C ARG A 182 -9.81 -3.24 -4.05
N CYS A 183 -8.58 -3.71 -4.03
CA CYS A 183 -7.92 -4.13 -2.80
C CYS A 183 -6.45 -3.70 -2.79
N LEU A 184 -5.92 -3.38 -1.60
CA LEU A 184 -4.50 -3.18 -1.38
C LEU A 184 -4.06 -3.84 -0.07
N LYS A 185 -2.99 -4.64 -0.12
CA LYS A 185 -2.36 -5.26 1.04
C LYS A 185 -0.91 -4.83 1.15
N ILE A 186 -0.46 -4.58 2.37
CA ILE A 186 0.92 -4.20 2.67
C ILE A 186 1.52 -5.26 3.58
N LEU A 187 2.56 -5.93 3.10
CA LEU A 187 3.15 -7.08 3.75
C LEU A 187 4.54 -6.75 4.28
N GLY A 188 4.89 -7.38 5.39
CA GLY A 188 6.25 -7.35 5.93
C GLY A 188 6.59 -8.63 6.66
N PRO A 189 7.82 -8.75 7.18
CA PRO A 189 8.28 -9.97 7.81
C PRO A 189 7.51 -10.23 9.11
N ARG A 190 7.30 -11.51 9.44
CA ARG A 190 6.57 -11.96 10.63
C ARG A 190 7.12 -11.40 11.95
N SER A 191 8.40 -11.00 11.98
CA SER A 191 9.02 -10.30 13.11
C SER A 191 8.31 -8.98 13.47
N GLN A 192 7.62 -8.34 12.51
CA GLN A 192 6.82 -7.14 12.76
C GLN A 192 5.61 -7.41 13.67
N CYS A 193 5.09 -8.64 13.72
CA CYS A 193 3.96 -8.99 14.60
C CYS A 193 4.28 -8.78 16.08
N LYS A 194 5.55 -8.93 16.49
CA LYS A 194 5.97 -8.73 17.88
C LYS A 194 5.77 -7.29 18.35
N GLN A 195 5.68 -6.32 17.44
CA GLN A 195 5.45 -4.92 17.82
C GLN A 195 4.00 -4.62 18.24
N ARG A 196 3.07 -5.56 18.01
CA ARG A 196 1.63 -5.42 18.26
C ARG A 196 1.27 -5.44 19.76
N TRP A 197 2.13 -5.96 20.64
CA TRP A 197 1.83 -6.15 22.06
C TRP A 197 2.58 -5.25 23.06
N ASP A 198 3.64 -4.55 22.64
CA ASP A 198 4.54 -3.89 23.59
C ASP A 198 4.22 -2.42 23.91
N GLY A 199 2.98 -1.91 23.72
CA GLY A 199 2.75 -0.54 24.21
C GLY A 199 1.43 0.20 23.99
N PHE A 200 0.39 -0.35 23.35
CA PHE A 200 -0.84 0.42 23.15
C PHE A 200 -2.09 -0.44 23.33
N GLY A 201 -2.90 -0.09 24.33
CA GLY A 201 -4.17 -0.72 24.65
C GLY A 201 -5.28 -0.49 23.60
N PRO A 202 -6.48 -1.08 23.79
CA PRO A 202 -7.41 -1.43 22.71
C PRO A 202 -8.18 -0.26 22.06
N ASN A 203 -8.07 0.97 22.55
CA ASN A 203 -9.00 2.03 22.18
C ASN A 203 -8.27 3.19 21.49
N ARG A 204 -8.22 3.15 20.16
CA ARG A 204 -7.70 4.26 19.33
C ARG A 204 -8.78 5.08 18.62
N HIS A 205 -10.07 4.74 18.75
CA HIS A 205 -11.14 5.46 18.05
C HIS A 205 -11.48 6.85 18.64
N GLU A 206 -11.06 7.18 19.87
CA GLU A 206 -11.49 8.42 20.54
C GLU A 206 -10.45 9.55 20.59
N LEU A 207 -9.17 9.31 20.25
CA LEU A 207 -8.12 10.31 20.46
C LEU A 207 -7.83 11.26 19.27
N MET A 208 -8.57 11.15 18.16
CA MET A 208 -8.40 12.04 16.99
C MET A 208 -9.61 12.93 16.65
N LEU A 209 -10.67 12.92 17.47
CA LEU A 209 -11.78 13.88 17.33
C LEU A 209 -11.56 15.19 18.11
N MET A 210 -10.41 15.38 18.76
CA MET A 210 -10.19 16.53 19.66
C MET A 210 -9.55 17.77 19.01
N HIS A 211 -9.23 17.77 17.71
CA HIS A 211 -8.62 18.92 17.02
C HIS A 211 -9.40 19.44 15.80
N GLU A 212 -10.73 19.28 15.78
CA GLU A 212 -11.60 20.05 14.89
C GLU A 212 -12.72 20.73 15.69
N THR A 213 -12.38 21.52 16.70
CA THR A 213 -13.26 22.61 17.15
C THR A 213 -12.41 23.71 17.79
N ILE A 214 -12.04 24.71 16.98
CA ILE A 214 -11.76 26.04 17.49
C ILE A 214 -13.03 26.87 17.20
N ARG A 215 -13.54 27.52 18.25
CA ARG A 215 -14.73 28.39 18.25
C ARG A 215 -14.55 29.62 17.36
#